data_AF-A0A519RGB9-F1
#
_entry.id   AF-A0A519RGB9-F1
#
_cell.length_a   1.000
_cell.length_b   1.000
_cell.length_c   1.000
_cell.angle_alpha   90.00
_cell.angle_beta   90.00
_cell.angle_gamma   90.00
#
_symmetry.space_group_name_H-M   'P 1'
#
loop_
_entity.id
_entity.type
_entity.pdbx_description
1 polymer ?
#
loop_
_entity_poly.entity_id
_entity_poly.type
_entity_poly.pdbx_seq_one_letter_code
_entity_poly.pdbx_strand_id
1 'polypeptide(L)'
;LAMEDMCQLTERLTENKYDGSHEQVAKAILRYSANPGLDVVNYYELVLFSFLTGNADMHLKNFSLLHTPGLGYGLAPAYDLVATALVNPADTEELALTLNGRKKKLKPIDFQQAAQRAGVTEKVLAGLFTKFTRVRPTWHRFIDNSFLSPELRQGYHALLDRRFAQLGLD
;
A
#
# COMPACT_ATOMS: atom_id res chain seq x y z
N LEU A 1 -19.67 13.98 -4.55
CA LEU A 1 -19.17 12.82 -3.79
C LEU A 1 -18.44 13.39 -2.58
N ALA A 2 -18.73 12.91 -1.37
CA ALA A 2 -17.97 13.31 -0.17
C ALA A 2 -16.80 12.33 0.00
N MET A 3 -15.63 12.84 0.38
CA MET A 3 -14.41 12.06 0.55
C MET A 3 -13.76 12.46 1.86
N GLU A 4 -13.39 11.47 2.67
CA GLU A 4 -12.74 11.68 3.96
C GLU A 4 -11.46 10.86 4.02
N ASP A 5 -10.35 11.52 4.36
CA ASP A 5 -9.05 10.87 4.54
C ASP A 5 -8.91 10.18 5.92
N MET A 6 -7.92 9.29 6.07
CA MET A 6 -7.79 8.56 7.33
C MET A 6 -7.37 9.45 8.51
N CYS A 7 -6.80 10.64 8.31
CA CYS A 7 -6.61 11.57 9.43
C CYS A 7 -7.97 12.03 9.95
N GLN A 8 -8.90 12.40 9.07
CA GLN A 8 -10.26 12.79 9.45
C GLN A 8 -11.02 11.64 10.12
N LEU A 9 -11.04 10.46 9.48
CA LEU A 9 -11.77 9.28 9.96
C LEU A 9 -11.25 8.72 11.29
N THR A 10 -9.98 9.00 11.62
CA THR A 10 -9.33 8.59 12.87
C THR A 10 -9.16 9.73 13.87
N GLU A 11 -9.75 10.91 13.60
CA GLU A 11 -9.72 12.10 14.44
C GLU A 11 -8.28 12.56 14.79
N ARG A 12 -7.37 12.45 13.82
CA ARG A 12 -5.98 12.86 13.94
C ARG A 12 -5.73 14.21 13.27
N LEU A 13 -4.88 15.01 13.91
CA LEU A 13 -4.35 16.23 13.31
C LEU A 13 -3.48 15.91 12.08
N THR A 14 -3.47 16.81 11.09
CA THR A 14 -2.69 16.65 9.85
C THR A 14 -1.18 16.52 10.11
N GLU A 15 -0.66 17.16 11.16
CA GLU A 15 0.74 17.03 11.59
C GLU A 15 1.10 15.59 11.98
N ASN A 16 0.12 14.80 12.44
CA ASN A 16 0.29 13.41 12.86
C ASN A 16 0.01 12.43 11.71
N LYS A 17 0.09 12.86 10.44
CA LYS A 17 -0.21 12.02 9.27
C LYS A 17 0.67 10.76 9.16
N TYR A 18 1.89 10.82 9.71
CA TYR A 18 2.84 9.69 9.75
C TYR A 18 2.68 8.82 11.01
N ASP A 19 1.95 9.29 12.02
CA ASP A 19 1.85 8.65 13.32
C ASP A 19 0.69 7.65 13.34
N GLY A 20 0.85 6.59 12.56
CA GLY A 20 -0.13 5.53 12.49
C GLY A 20 0.38 4.19 12.02
N SER A 21 -0.56 3.25 11.91
CA SER A 21 -0.30 1.91 11.40
C SER A 21 -1.31 1.52 10.32
N HIS A 22 -0.89 0.62 9.44
CA HIS A 22 -1.78 0.06 8.42
C HIS A 22 -2.97 -0.68 9.06
N GLU A 23 -2.80 -1.27 10.25
CA GLU A 23 -3.89 -1.88 11.00
C GLU A 23 -4.91 -0.86 11.52
N GLN A 24 -4.48 0.37 11.86
CA GLN A 24 -5.41 1.44 12.23
C GLN A 24 -6.26 1.86 11.04
N VAL A 25 -5.66 1.98 9.86
CA VAL A 25 -6.40 2.27 8.61
C VAL A 25 -7.37 1.13 8.29
N ALA A 26 -6.92 -0.12 8.35
CA ALA A 26 -7.79 -1.28 8.13
C ALA A 26 -8.98 -1.30 9.12
N LYS A 27 -8.74 -0.95 10.39
CA LYS A 27 -9.81 -0.83 11.40
C LYS A 27 -10.81 0.28 11.05
N ALA A 28 -10.36 1.41 10.53
CA ALA A 28 -11.25 2.47 10.06
C ALA A 28 -12.10 2.03 8.86
N ILE A 29 -11.49 1.33 7.90
CA ILE A 29 -12.21 0.73 6.75
C ILE A 29 -13.28 -0.25 7.25
N LEU A 30 -12.91 -1.17 8.15
CA LEU A 30 -13.86 -2.14 8.74
C LEU A 30 -15.04 -1.48 9.44
N ARG A 31 -14.83 -0.30 10.02
CA ARG A 31 -15.85 0.44 10.78
C ARG A 31 -16.80 1.25 9.89
N TYR A 32 -16.27 1.89 8.86
CA TYR A 32 -17.00 2.94 8.13
C TYR A 32 -17.37 2.55 6.70
N SER A 33 -16.72 1.55 6.10
CA SER A 33 -17.09 1.08 4.76
C SER A 33 -18.43 0.35 4.78
N ALA A 34 -19.21 0.54 3.71
CA ALA A 34 -20.42 -0.23 3.43
C ALA A 34 -20.12 -1.66 2.93
N ASN A 35 -18.91 -1.92 2.41
CA ASN A 35 -18.44 -3.25 2.01
C ASN A 35 -17.04 -3.55 2.59
N PRO A 36 -16.94 -3.69 3.92
CA PRO A 36 -15.66 -3.69 4.62
C PRO A 36 -14.75 -4.86 4.24
N GLY A 37 -15.32 -6.05 3.97
CA GLY A 37 -14.54 -7.23 3.61
C GLY A 37 -13.78 -7.06 2.29
N LEU A 38 -14.46 -6.53 1.26
CA LEU A 38 -13.82 -6.25 -0.03
C LEU A 38 -12.81 -5.11 0.08
N ASP A 39 -13.17 -4.03 0.77
CA ASP A 39 -12.34 -2.84 0.87
C ASP A 39 -11.04 -3.09 1.64
N VAL A 40 -11.06 -3.92 2.67
CA VAL A 40 -9.83 -4.30 3.37
C VAL A 40 -8.90 -5.14 2.48
N VAL A 41 -9.44 -6.02 1.63
CA VAL A 41 -8.64 -6.77 0.66
C VAL A 41 -7.99 -5.82 -0.35
N ASN A 42 -8.78 -4.89 -0.92
CA ASN A 42 -8.27 -3.86 -1.84
C ASN A 42 -7.22 -2.96 -1.17
N TYR A 43 -7.43 -2.64 0.11
CA TYR A 43 -6.48 -1.85 0.89
C TYR A 43 -5.14 -2.57 1.06
N TYR A 44 -5.13 -3.84 1.47
CA TYR A 44 -3.87 -4.58 1.60
C TYR A 44 -3.20 -4.86 0.26
N GLU A 45 -3.97 -4.98 -0.84
CA GLU A 45 -3.40 -4.98 -2.18
C GLU A 45 -2.65 -3.67 -2.46
N LEU A 46 -3.22 -2.53 -2.10
CA LEU A 46 -2.58 -1.22 -2.26
C LEU A 46 -1.35 -1.04 -1.35
N VAL A 47 -1.38 -1.53 -0.11
CA VAL A 47 -0.21 -1.53 0.78
C VAL A 47 0.93 -2.36 0.19
N LEU A 48 0.62 -3.54 -0.33
CA LEU A 48 1.60 -4.41 -1.00
C LEU A 48 2.15 -3.75 -2.28
N PHE A 49 1.28 -3.16 -3.10
CA PHE A 49 1.69 -2.37 -4.27
C PHE A 49 2.66 -1.25 -3.88
N SER A 50 2.34 -0.49 -2.84
CA SER A 50 3.16 0.65 -2.38
C SER A 50 4.54 0.19 -1.92
N PHE A 51 4.62 -0.90 -1.16
CA PHE A 51 5.89 -1.51 -0.79
C PHE A 51 6.71 -1.98 -2.00
N LEU A 52 6.10 -2.74 -2.91
CA LEU A 52 6.77 -3.32 -4.08
C LEU A 52 7.31 -2.24 -5.01
N THR A 53 6.54 -1.17 -5.22
CA THR A 53 6.92 -0.04 -6.08
C THR A 53 7.80 1.00 -5.38
N GLY A 54 8.05 0.83 -4.07
CA GLY A 54 8.88 1.74 -3.27
C GLY A 54 8.24 3.11 -3.04
N ASN A 55 6.91 3.16 -2.91
CA ASN A 55 6.24 4.33 -2.36
C ASN A 55 6.30 4.32 -0.83
N ALA A 56 7.36 4.94 -0.30
CA ALA A 56 7.62 5.06 1.12
C ALA A 56 6.94 6.26 1.78
N ASP A 57 6.11 7.04 1.06
CA ASP A 57 5.41 8.23 1.59
C ASP A 57 3.87 8.04 1.69
N MET A 58 3.38 6.81 1.57
CA MET A 58 1.94 6.49 1.72
C MET A 58 1.48 6.57 3.18
N HIS A 59 1.16 7.78 3.62
CA HIS A 59 0.74 8.10 4.99
C HIS A 59 -0.80 8.18 5.12
N LEU A 60 -1.33 8.50 6.31
CA LEU A 60 -2.78 8.45 6.59
C LEU A 60 -3.63 9.25 5.58
N LYS A 61 -3.15 10.39 5.09
CA LYS A 61 -3.90 11.23 4.14
C LYS A 61 -3.96 10.66 2.70
N ASN A 62 -3.20 9.62 2.38
CA ASN A 62 -3.22 8.97 1.07
C ASN A 62 -4.25 7.84 0.99
N PHE A 63 -4.98 7.60 2.07
CA PHE A 63 -6.07 6.64 2.12
C PHE A 63 -7.35 7.38 2.49
N SER A 64 -8.43 7.09 1.78
CA SER A 64 -9.72 7.75 2.00
C SER A 64 -10.89 6.79 1.78
N LEU A 65 -12.02 7.15 2.37
CA LEU A 65 -13.32 6.60 2.00
C LEU A 65 -14.11 7.62 1.18
N LEU A 66 -14.72 7.15 0.10
CA LEU A 66 -15.54 7.93 -0.82
C LEU A 66 -17.00 7.53 -0.64
N HIS A 67 -17.85 8.50 -0.31
CA HIS A 67 -19.30 8.30 -0.25
C HIS A 67 -19.91 8.38 -1.65
N THR A 68 -20.47 7.25 -2.08
CA THR A 68 -21.25 7.13 -3.31
C THR A 68 -22.74 7.04 -2.99
N PRO A 69 -23.59 7.95 -3.51
CA PRO A 69 -25.04 7.90 -3.29
C PRO A 69 -25.63 6.52 -3.60
N GLY A 70 -26.39 5.96 -2.66
CA GLY A 70 -27.02 4.64 -2.78
C GLY A 70 -26.10 3.43 -2.48
N LEU A 71 -24.78 3.62 -2.45
CA LEU A 71 -23.81 2.56 -2.11
C LEU A 71 -23.15 2.76 -0.73
N GLY A 72 -23.12 3.99 -0.23
CA GLY A 72 -22.45 4.35 1.02
C GLY A 72 -20.96 4.68 0.83
N TYR A 73 -20.21 4.64 1.92
CA TYR A 73 -18.76 4.85 1.89
C TYR A 73 -18.06 3.57 1.42
N GLY A 74 -17.07 3.71 0.54
CA GLY A 74 -16.15 2.64 0.15
C GLY A 74 -14.74 3.17 -0.02
N LEU A 75 -13.75 2.28 -0.08
CA LEU A 75 -12.36 2.67 -0.30
C LEU A 75 -12.24 3.49 -1.60
N ALA A 76 -11.66 4.69 -1.50
CA ALA A 76 -11.46 5.55 -2.65
C ALA A 76 -10.46 4.91 -3.65
N PRO A 77 -10.56 5.23 -4.96
CA PRO A 77 -9.50 4.90 -5.91
C PRO A 77 -8.13 5.39 -5.40
N ALA A 78 -7.08 4.61 -5.64
CA ALA A 78 -5.74 4.98 -5.21
C ALA A 78 -5.24 6.26 -5.90
N TYR A 79 -4.54 7.11 -5.14
CA TYR A 79 -3.93 8.35 -5.62
C TYR A 79 -2.57 8.55 -4.96
N ASP A 80 -1.79 9.50 -5.49
CA ASP A 80 -0.45 9.84 -4.97
C ASP A 80 0.53 8.65 -4.92
N LEU A 81 0.49 7.83 -5.97
CA LEU A 81 1.35 6.66 -6.11
C LEU A 81 2.67 7.06 -6.76
N VAL A 82 3.67 7.35 -5.93
CA VAL A 82 5.00 7.83 -6.37
C VAL A 82 6.07 6.92 -5.79
N ALA A 83 7.02 6.46 -6.61
CA ALA A 83 8.16 5.65 -6.16
C ALA A 83 9.20 6.51 -5.41
N THR A 84 8.82 7.03 -4.24
CA THR A 84 9.61 8.00 -3.47
C THR A 84 10.99 7.49 -3.08
N ALA A 85 11.15 6.17 -2.92
CA ALA A 85 12.45 5.54 -2.65
C ALA A 85 13.49 5.74 -3.78
N LEU A 86 13.06 6.05 -5.02
CA LEU A 86 13.98 6.35 -6.13
C LEU A 86 14.52 7.77 -6.10
N VAL A 87 13.73 8.72 -5.59
CA VAL A 87 14.06 10.15 -5.58
C VAL A 87 14.66 10.61 -4.26
N ASN A 88 14.42 9.86 -3.18
CA ASN A 88 14.99 10.12 -1.86
C ASN A 88 15.69 8.86 -1.29
N PRO A 89 16.86 8.47 -1.83
CA PRO A 89 17.57 7.27 -1.39
C PRO A 89 18.15 7.36 0.03
N ALA A 90 18.18 8.55 0.63
CA ALA A 90 18.58 8.75 2.02
C ALA A 90 17.52 8.26 3.01
N ASP A 91 16.25 8.22 2.58
CA ASP A 91 15.18 7.58 3.35
C ASP A 91 15.30 6.07 3.22
N THR A 92 15.39 5.41 4.38
CA THR A 92 15.57 3.95 4.47
C THR A 92 14.29 3.24 4.90
N GLU A 93 13.21 3.98 5.15
CA GLU A 93 11.90 3.39 5.40
C GLU A 93 11.33 2.78 4.11
N GLU A 94 10.59 1.67 4.27
CA GLU A 94 9.99 0.93 3.17
C GLU A 94 8.49 1.22 3.05
N LEU A 95 7.89 1.76 4.11
CA LEU A 95 6.50 2.22 4.22
C LEU A 95 6.45 3.44 5.17
N ALA A 96 5.54 4.38 4.91
CA ALA A 96 5.36 5.56 5.75
C ALA A 96 4.67 5.26 7.09
N LEU A 97 3.75 4.29 7.09
CA LEU A 97 3.04 3.81 8.28
C LEU A 97 3.63 2.48 8.73
N THR A 98 3.49 2.19 10.03
CA THR A 98 3.92 0.88 10.54
C THR A 98 3.04 -0.24 10.00
N LEU A 99 3.67 -1.36 9.64
CA LEU A 99 3.04 -2.63 9.32
C LEU A 99 3.59 -3.66 10.30
N ASN A 100 2.73 -4.26 11.12
CA ASN A 100 3.15 -5.15 12.21
C ASN A 100 4.22 -4.51 13.13
N GLY A 101 4.07 -3.21 13.39
CA GLY A 101 5.00 -2.43 14.22
C GLY A 101 6.34 -2.09 13.55
N ARG A 102 6.50 -2.30 12.24
CA ARG A 102 7.75 -2.04 11.49
C ARG A 102 7.50 -1.16 10.28
N LYS A 103 8.50 -0.35 9.93
CA LYS A 103 8.56 0.39 8.65
C LYS A 103 9.70 -0.05 7.74
N LYS A 104 10.59 -0.91 8.24
CA LYS A 104 11.80 -1.38 7.55
C LYS A 104 12.08 -2.84 7.86
N LYS A 105 12.83 -3.48 6.95
CA LYS A 105 13.13 -4.92 6.99
C LYS A 105 11.85 -5.75 7.06
N LEU A 106 10.83 -5.32 6.35
CA LEU A 106 9.54 -5.99 6.26
C LEU A 106 9.72 -7.37 5.62
N LYS A 107 8.96 -8.33 6.11
CA LYS A 107 8.95 -9.72 5.68
C LYS A 107 7.53 -10.12 5.28
N PRO A 108 7.35 -11.23 4.54
CA PRO A 108 6.01 -11.75 4.21
C PRO A 108 5.09 -11.89 5.44
N ILE A 109 5.66 -12.31 6.57
CA ILE A 109 4.92 -12.50 7.83
C ILE A 109 4.31 -11.20 8.37
N ASP A 110 4.91 -10.03 8.09
CA ASP A 110 4.38 -8.75 8.57
C ASP A 110 3.08 -8.40 7.81
N PHE A 111 3.04 -8.63 6.50
CA PHE A 111 1.83 -8.49 5.69
C PHE A 111 0.77 -9.53 6.08
N GLN A 112 1.19 -10.78 6.30
CA GLN A 112 0.30 -11.86 6.74
C GLN A 112 -0.37 -11.54 8.07
N GLN A 113 0.39 -11.18 9.09
CA GLN A 113 -0.16 -10.88 10.42
C GLN A 113 -1.06 -9.64 10.39
N ALA A 114 -0.66 -8.57 9.71
CA ALA A 114 -1.46 -7.37 9.62
C ALA A 114 -2.80 -7.65 8.91
N ALA A 115 -2.77 -8.29 7.74
CA ALA A 115 -3.98 -8.57 6.96
C ALA A 115 -4.92 -9.57 7.67
N GLN A 116 -4.37 -10.60 8.32
CA GLN A 116 -5.16 -11.57 9.10
C GLN A 116 -5.87 -10.91 10.29
N ARG A 117 -5.23 -9.96 11.00
CA ARG A 117 -5.88 -9.19 12.07
C ARG A 117 -7.07 -8.36 11.57
N ALA A 118 -7.09 -8.00 10.29
CA ALA A 118 -8.18 -7.30 9.65
C ALA A 118 -9.22 -8.24 8.99
N GLY A 119 -9.09 -9.55 9.17
CA GLY A 119 -10.03 -10.55 8.64
C GLY A 119 -9.72 -11.05 7.22
N VAL A 120 -8.58 -10.66 6.64
CA VAL A 120 -8.15 -11.20 5.34
C VAL A 120 -7.62 -12.62 5.53
N THR A 121 -8.27 -13.59 4.90
CA THR A 121 -7.83 -14.99 4.98
C THR A 121 -6.47 -15.19 4.31
N GLU A 122 -5.73 -16.19 4.79
CA GLU A 122 -4.44 -16.58 4.20
C GLU A 122 -4.56 -16.90 2.70
N LYS A 123 -5.65 -17.57 2.30
CA LYS A 123 -5.93 -17.89 0.90
C LYS A 123 -6.05 -16.63 0.02
N VAL A 124 -6.74 -15.60 0.53
CA VAL A 124 -6.90 -14.33 -0.22
C VAL A 124 -5.56 -13.62 -0.32
N LEU A 125 -4.80 -13.53 0.77
CA LEU A 125 -3.49 -12.89 0.75
C LEU A 125 -2.47 -13.62 -0.14
N ALA A 126 -2.46 -14.95 -0.12
CA ALA A 126 -1.65 -15.75 -1.05
C ALA A 126 -2.04 -15.49 -2.51
N GLY A 127 -3.34 -15.27 -2.78
CA GLY A 127 -3.84 -14.82 -4.07
C GLY A 127 -3.30 -13.46 -4.49
N LEU A 128 -3.19 -12.51 -3.56
CA LEU A 128 -2.58 -11.19 -3.82
C LEU A 128 -1.09 -11.31 -4.16
N PHE A 129 -0.32 -12.09 -3.39
CA PHE A 129 1.09 -12.36 -3.70
C PHE A 129 1.25 -12.97 -5.09
N THR A 130 0.46 -14.00 -5.40
CA THR A 130 0.47 -14.65 -6.72
C THR A 130 0.11 -13.67 -7.84
N LYS A 131 -0.87 -12.79 -7.61
CA LYS A 131 -1.26 -11.74 -8.55
C LYS A 131 -0.08 -10.83 -8.87
N PHE A 132 0.67 -10.38 -7.86
CA PHE A 132 1.83 -9.50 -8.06
C PHE A 132 2.98 -10.20 -8.79
N THR A 133 3.31 -11.44 -8.44
CA THR A 133 4.31 -12.24 -9.18
C THR A 133 3.96 -12.33 -10.66
N ARG A 134 2.67 -12.56 -10.99
CA ARG A 134 2.22 -12.66 -12.39
C ARG A 134 2.32 -11.34 -13.15
N VAL A 135 2.10 -10.18 -12.51
CA VAL A 135 2.16 -8.88 -13.20
C VAL A 135 3.56 -8.27 -13.23
N ARG A 136 4.51 -8.78 -12.45
CA ARG A 136 5.91 -8.29 -12.41
C ARG A 136 6.54 -8.09 -13.80
N PRO A 137 6.46 -9.02 -14.75
CA PRO A 137 7.02 -8.79 -16.10
C PRO A 137 6.38 -7.61 -16.83
N THR A 138 5.07 -7.39 -16.61
CA THR A 138 4.37 -6.24 -17.20
C THR A 138 4.82 -4.93 -16.57
N TRP A 139 5.12 -4.91 -15.27
CA TRP A 139 5.64 -3.72 -14.60
C TRP A 139 7.04 -3.34 -15.09
N HIS A 140 7.95 -4.31 -15.29
CA HIS A 140 9.23 -4.03 -15.92
C HIS A 140 9.05 -3.39 -17.31
N ARG A 141 8.15 -3.93 -18.14
CA ARG A 141 7.81 -3.33 -19.43
C ARG A 141 7.22 -1.91 -19.31
N PHE A 142 6.46 -1.62 -18.26
CA PHE A 142 5.97 -0.25 -18.00
C PHE A 142 7.11 0.69 -17.63
N ILE A 143 8.10 0.23 -16.87
CA ILE A 143 9.30 1.01 -16.56
C ILE A 143 10.08 1.29 -17.85
N ASP A 144 10.28 0.29 -18.71
CA ASP A 144 10.97 0.44 -20.00
C ASP A 144 10.30 1.47 -20.91
N ASN A 145 8.96 1.50 -20.92
CA ASN A 145 8.16 2.42 -21.73
C ASN A 145 7.90 3.78 -21.07
N SER A 146 8.42 4.02 -19.87
CA SER A 146 8.20 5.26 -19.13
C SER A 146 9.06 6.42 -19.62
N PHE A 147 8.74 7.65 -19.21
CA PHE A 147 9.56 8.83 -19.47
C PHE A 147 10.76 9.00 -18.51
N LEU A 148 11.04 8.00 -17.66
CA LEU A 148 12.18 8.04 -16.75
C LEU A 148 13.51 8.03 -17.53
N SER A 149 14.53 8.68 -16.95
CA SER A 149 15.89 8.60 -17.49
C SER A 149 16.40 7.15 -17.44
N PRO A 150 17.39 6.78 -18.26
CA PRO A 150 17.96 5.43 -18.24
C PRO A 150 18.42 4.99 -16.84
N GLU A 151 19.01 5.90 -16.07
CA GLU A 151 19.47 5.65 -14.71
C GLU A 151 18.31 5.37 -13.75
N LEU A 152 17.23 6.17 -13.84
CA LEU A 152 16.03 5.98 -13.03
C LEU A 152 15.28 4.69 -13.40
N ARG A 153 15.23 4.33 -14.69
CA ARG A 153 14.67 3.03 -15.11
C ARG A 153 15.46 1.90 -14.46
N GLN A 154 16.78 1.87 -14.64
CA GLN A 154 17.63 0.83 -14.05
C GLN A 154 17.47 0.74 -12.52
N GLY A 155 17.45 1.90 -11.84
CA GLY A 155 17.18 1.97 -10.41
C GLY A 155 15.81 1.40 -10.03
N TYR A 156 14.78 1.65 -10.83
CA TYR A 156 13.44 1.12 -10.59
C TYR A 156 13.36 -0.39 -10.81
N HIS A 157 13.97 -0.94 -11.87
CA HIS A 157 14.06 -2.40 -12.05
C HIS A 157 14.74 -3.05 -10.83
N ALA A 158 15.90 -2.53 -10.41
CA ALA A 158 16.65 -3.06 -9.27
C ALA A 158 15.87 -2.97 -7.95
N LEU A 159 15.18 -1.84 -7.72
CA LEU A 159 14.30 -1.66 -6.57
C LEU A 159 13.19 -2.70 -6.57
N LEU A 160 12.52 -2.88 -7.71
CA LEU A 160 11.41 -3.81 -7.85
C LEU A 160 11.86 -5.24 -7.58
N ASP A 161 12.95 -5.67 -8.23
CA ASP A 161 13.51 -7.01 -8.04
C ASP A 161 13.89 -7.28 -6.60
N ARG A 162 14.53 -6.31 -5.93
CA ARG A 162 14.88 -6.40 -4.51
C ARG A 162 13.63 -6.56 -3.64
N ARG A 163 12.54 -5.83 -3.91
CA ARG A 163 11.30 -5.90 -3.13
C ARG A 163 10.56 -7.22 -3.32
N PHE A 164 10.53 -7.75 -4.54
CA PHE A 164 9.98 -9.07 -4.82
C PHE A 164 10.78 -10.18 -4.12
N ALA A 165 12.11 -10.15 -4.24
CA ALA A 165 12.99 -11.11 -3.55
C ALA A 165 12.86 -11.03 -2.02
N GLN A 166 12.74 -9.81 -1.46
CA GLN A 166 12.53 -9.60 -0.02
C GLN A 166 11.25 -10.26 0.51
N LEU A 167 10.23 -10.41 -0.34
CA LEU A 167 9.00 -11.12 -0.01
C LEU A 167 8.99 -12.59 -0.47
N GLY A 168 10.08 -13.08 -1.07
CA GLY A 168 10.15 -14.44 -1.62
C GLY A 168 9.15 -14.66 -2.77
N LEU A 169 8.92 -13.63 -3.59
CA LEU A 169 7.94 -13.63 -4.69
C LEU A 169 8.58 -13.77 -6.08
N ASP A 170 9.72 -14.46 -6.14
CA ASP A 170 10.51 -14.61 -7.37
C ASP A 170 9.78 -15.35 -8.50
#